data_AF-A0A7W1LRC7-F1
#
_entry.id   AF-A0A7W1LRC7-F1
#
_cell.length_a   1.000
_cell.length_b   1.000
_cell.length_c   1.000
_cell.angle_alpha   90.00
_cell.angle_beta   90.00
_cell.angle_gamma   90.00
#
_symmetry.space_group_name_H-M   'P 1'
#
loop_
_entity.id
_entity.type
_entity.pdbx_description
1 polymer ?
#
loop_
_entity_poly.entity_id
_entity_poly.type
_entity_poly.pdbx_seq_one_letter_code
_entity_poly.pdbx_strand_id
1 'polypeptide(L)' 'MGPMTSRRELIQMDDDEIQAFLDEERVLNVATIGPTGHPHVVAMWYALVDRELVFWTFGKSQKVANLRRDPKITGL' A
#
# COMPACT_ATOMS: atom_id res chain seq x y z
N MET A 1 -9.41 6.36 37.63
CA MET A 1 -8.68 5.49 36.70
C MET A 1 -8.43 6.33 35.46
N GLY A 2 -7.18 6.75 35.22
CA GLY A 2 -6.85 7.58 34.05
C GLY A 2 -7.18 6.85 32.75
N PRO A 3 -7.33 7.56 31.62
CA PRO A 3 -7.62 6.92 30.35
C PRO A 3 -6.50 5.92 30.04
N MET A 4 -6.85 4.66 29.81
CA MET A 4 -5.88 3.67 29.33
C MET A 4 -5.63 3.97 27.85
N THR A 5 -4.47 4.56 27.54
CA THR A 5 -3.99 4.75 26.16
C THR A 5 -4.07 3.42 25.41
N SER A 6 -4.71 3.43 24.24
CA SER A 6 -4.87 2.20 23.47
C SER A 6 -3.50 1.76 22.93
N ARG A 7 -3.28 0.44 22.79
CA ARG A 7 -2.05 -0.06 22.16
C ARG A 7 -1.84 0.49 20.74
N ARG A 8 -2.91 0.90 20.06
CA ARG A 8 -2.86 1.57 18.74
C ARG A 8 -2.22 2.96 18.85
N GLU A 9 -2.63 3.77 19.83
CA GLU A 9 -2.05 5.10 20.07
C GLU A 9 -0.55 5.02 20.40
N LEU A 10 -0.10 3.94 21.07
CA LEU A 10 1.32 3.76 21.41
C LEU A 10 2.22 3.35 20.24
N ILE A 11 1.65 2.87 19.13
CA ILE A 11 2.41 2.36 17.96
C ILE A 11 2.07 3.09 16.67
N GLN A 12 1.20 4.10 16.74
CA GLN A 12 0.84 4.88 15.58
C GLN A 12 2.02 5.77 15.22
N MET A 13 2.51 5.62 13.99
CA MET A 13 3.54 6.49 13.46
C MET A 13 2.98 7.90 13.23
N ASP A 14 3.78 8.91 13.51
CA ASP A 14 3.51 10.27 13.08
C ASP A 14 3.87 10.48 11.59
N ASP A 15 3.56 11.66 11.06
CA ASP A 15 3.77 11.95 9.63
C ASP A 15 5.26 11.92 9.23
N ASP A 16 6.17 12.32 10.12
CA ASP A 16 7.61 12.35 9.85
C ASP A 16 8.19 10.92 9.91
N GLU A 17 7.74 10.11 10.87
CA GLU A 17 8.06 8.68 10.95
C GLU A 17 7.57 7.94 9.70
N ILE A 18 6.37 8.26 9.20
CA ILE A 18 5.83 7.68 7.96
C ILE A 18 6.73 8.05 6.76
N GLN A 19 7.11 9.32 6.62
CA GLN A 19 7.98 9.72 5.52
C GLN A 19 9.35 9.02 5.60
N ALA A 20 9.97 8.98 6.77
CA ALA A 20 11.25 8.30 6.96
C ALA A 20 11.18 6.81 6.59
N PHE A 21 10.12 6.12 7.00
CA PHE A 21 9.89 4.72 6.64
C PHE A 21 9.75 4.54 5.12
N LEU A 22 8.98 5.41 4.46
CA LEU A 22 8.79 5.33 3.01
C LEU A 22 10.06 5.72 2.22
N ASP A 23 10.93 6.55 2.78
CA ASP A 23 12.23 6.89 2.19
C ASP A 23 13.25 5.74 2.29
N GLU A 24 13.14 4.89 3.32
CA GLU A 24 14.03 3.74 3.56
C GLU A 24 13.58 2.48 2.81
N GLU A 25 12.28 2.17 2.85
CA GLU A 25 11.73 0.94 2.29
C GLU A 25 11.61 0.98 0.76
N ARG A 26 11.55 -0.19 0.13
CA ARG A 26 11.52 -0.29 -1.35
C ARG A 26 10.44 -1.18 -1.90
N VAL A 27 9.82 -2.03 -1.08
CA VAL A 27 8.86 -3.04 -1.53
C VAL A 27 7.47 -2.69 -1.02
N LEU A 28 6.51 -2.70 -1.94
CA LEU A 28 5.09 -2.52 -1.70
C LEU A 28 4.34 -3.79 -2.09
N ASN A 29 3.54 -4.33 -1.18
CA ASN A 29 2.62 -5.41 -1.50
C ASN A 29 1.34 -4.84 -2.09
N VAL A 30 1.20 -4.92 -3.41
CA VAL A 30 0.04 -4.40 -4.13
C VAL A 30 -1.05 -5.45 -4.21
N ALA A 31 -2.18 -5.21 -3.54
CA ALA A 31 -3.38 -6.04 -3.60
C ALA A 31 -4.44 -5.45 -4.53
N THR A 32 -4.92 -6.28 -5.47
CA THR A 32 -6.03 -5.96 -6.38
C THR A 32 -7.09 -7.05 -6.33
N ILE A 33 -8.32 -6.77 -6.78
CA ILE A 33 -9.43 -7.72 -6.71
C ILE A 33 -9.46 -8.60 -7.97
N GLY A 34 -9.25 -9.91 -7.80
CA GLY A 34 -9.36 -10.90 -8.88
C GLY A 34 -10.78 -11.03 -9.46
N PRO A 35 -10.96 -11.73 -10.59
CA PRO A 35 -12.26 -11.82 -11.26
C PRO A 35 -13.36 -12.49 -10.42
N THR A 36 -12.96 -13.31 -9.44
CA THR A 36 -13.85 -14.00 -8.50
C THR A 36 -13.87 -13.35 -7.11
N GLY A 37 -13.39 -12.11 -6.98
CA GLY A 37 -13.34 -11.38 -5.71
C GLY A 37 -12.14 -11.72 -4.81
N HIS A 38 -11.36 -12.76 -5.14
CA HIS A 38 -10.19 -13.14 -4.34
C HIS A 38 -9.06 -12.09 -4.46
N PRO A 39 -8.33 -11.79 -3.38
CA PRO A 39 -7.18 -10.89 -3.43
C PRO A 39 -6.07 -11.44 -4.32
N HIS A 40 -5.55 -10.62 -5.23
CA HIS A 40 -4.33 -10.86 -5.98
C HIS A 40 -3.25 -9.91 -5.46
N VAL A 41 -2.31 -10.45 -4.69
CA VAL A 41 -1.22 -9.72 -4.03
C VAL A 41 0.10 -10.04 -4.70
N VAL A 42 0.89 -9.01 -5.01
CA VAL A 42 2.28 -9.20 -5.46
C VAL A 42 3.18 -8.13 -4.85
N ALA A 43 4.46 -8.47 -4.66
CA ALA A 43 5.50 -7.52 -4.31
C ALA A 43 5.88 -6.67 -5.54
N MET A 44 5.90 -5.35 -5.37
CA MET A 44 6.31 -4.37 -6.37
C MET A 44 7.34 -3.43 -5.75
N TRP A 45 8.27 -2.91 -6.54
CA TRP A 45 9.03 -1.75 -6.09
C TRP A 45 8.19 -0.49 -6.27
N TYR A 46 8.38 0.48 -5.37
CA TYR A 46 7.75 1.79 -5.45
C TYR A 46 8.80 2.91 -5.43
N ALA A 47 8.35 4.12 -5.76
CA ALA A 47 9.07 5.36 -5.55
C ALA A 47 8.12 6.38 -4.91
N LEU A 48 8.69 7.45 -4.35
CA LEU A 48 7.95 8.63 -3.94
C LEU A 48 8.10 9.71 -5.01
N VAL A 49 6.97 10.21 -5.51
CA VAL A 49 6.91 11.34 -6.44
C VAL A 49 5.92 12.34 -5.88
N ASP A 50 6.37 13.57 -5.62
CA ASP A 50 5.54 14.62 -5.00
C ASP A 50 4.86 14.18 -3.68
N ARG A 51 5.58 13.37 -2.88
CA ARG A 51 5.10 12.72 -1.64
C ARG A 51 3.99 11.67 -1.83
N GLU A 52 3.75 11.24 -3.06
CA GLU A 52 2.84 10.15 -3.38
C GLU A 52 3.58 8.84 -3.69
N LEU A 53 3.03 7.72 -3.21
CA LEU A 53 3.52 6.39 -3.54
C LEU A 53 3.15 6.02 -4.98
N VAL A 54 4.17 5.83 -5.81
CA VAL A 54 4.00 5.41 -7.19
C VAL A 54 4.72 4.10 -7.46
N PHE A 55 4.13 3.25 -8.30
CA PHE A 55 4.80 2.05 -8.82
C PHE A 55 4.47 1.90 -10.30
N TRP A 56 5.37 1.25 -11.05
CA TRP A 56 5.15 0.95 -12.46
C TRP A 56 4.81 -0.53 -12.63
N THR A 57 4.05 -0.86 -13.69
CA THR A 57 3.79 -2.25 -14.05
C THR A 57 3.55 -2.41 -15.54
N PHE A 58 3.68 -3.64 -16.05
CA PHE A 58 3.38 -3.93 -17.45
C PHE A 58 1.87 -3.78 -17.73
N GLY A 59 1.53 -3.12 -18.83
CA GLY A 59 0.13 -2.84 -19.21
C GLY A 59 -0.74 -4.07 -19.51
N LYS A 60 -0.12 -5.25 -19.70
CA LYS A 60 -0.81 -6.55 -19.86
C LYS A 60 -0.83 -7.38 -18.56
N SER A 61 -0.32 -6.87 -17.45
CA SER A 61 -0.26 -7.61 -16.18
C SER A 61 -1.65 -7.90 -15.62
N GLN A 62 -1.76 -8.97 -14.82
CA GLN A 62 -3.02 -9.36 -14.18
C GLN A 62 -3.58 -8.26 -13.28
N LYS A 63 -2.73 -7.47 -12.62
CA LYS A 63 -3.18 -6.34 -11.78
C LYS A 63 -3.78 -5.20 -12.59
N VAL A 64 -3.25 -4.92 -13.78
CA VAL A 64 -3.87 -3.93 -14.69
C VAL A 64 -5.23 -4.44 -15.18
N ALA A 65 -5.32 -5.73 -15.54
CA ALA A 65 -6.61 -6.33 -15.89
C ALA A 65 -7.61 -6.30 -14.73
N ASN A 66 -7.15 -6.48 -13.50
CA ASN A 66 -7.97 -6.34 -12.30
C ASN A 66 -8.44 -4.89 -12.09
N LEU A 67 -7.53 -3.91 -12.14
CA LEU A 67 -7.84 -2.48 -11.94
C LEU A 67 -8.80 -1.91 -12.98
N ARG A 68 -8.75 -2.41 -14.23
CA ARG A 68 -9.72 -2.04 -15.27
C ARG A 68 -11.14 -2.54 -14.96
N ARG A 69 -11.28 -3.64 -14.21
CA ARG A 69 -12.58 -4.22 -13.82
C ARG A 69 -13.09 -3.62 -12.51
N ASP A 70 -12.23 -3.50 -11.51
CA ASP A 70 -12.51 -2.82 -10.23
C ASP A 70 -11.28 -1.98 -9.84
N PRO A 71 -11.40 -0.64 -9.76
CA PRO A 71 -10.27 0.25 -9.50
C PRO A 71 -9.77 0.23 -8.05
N LYS A 72 -10.39 -0.53 -7.14
CA LYS A 72 -9.92 -0.64 -5.75
C LYS A 72 -8.57 -1.34 -5.66
N ILE A 73 -7.69 -0.75 -4.85
CA ILE A 73 -6.32 -1.19 -4.61
C ILE A 73 -5.92 -0.84 -3.18
N THR A 74 -5.05 -1.64 -2.59
CA THR A 74 -4.29 -1.25 -1.39
C THR A 74 -2.84 -1.66 -1.55
N GLY A 75 -1.96 -0.89 -0.91
CA GLY A 75 -0.55 -1.22 -0.71
C GLY A 75 -0.30 -1.53 0.77
N LEU A 76 0.63 -2.43 1.05
CA LEU A 76 1.17 -2.70 2.38
C LEU A 76 2.69 -2.69 2.36
#